data_AF-A0A7C2V1P2-F1
#
_entry.id   AF-A0A7C2V1P2-F1
#
_cell.length_a   1.000
_cell.length_b   1.000
_cell.length_c   1.000
_cell.angle_alpha   90.00
_cell.angle_beta   90.00
_cell.angle_gamma   90.00
#
_symmetry.space_group_name_H-M   'P 1'
#
loop_
_entity.id
_entity.type
_entity.pdbx_description
1 polymer ?
#
loop_
_entity_poly.entity_id
_entity_poly.type
_entity_poly.pdbx_seq_one_letter_code
_entity_poly.pdbx_strand_id
1 'polypeptide(L)'
;MRKLEKSIPDPTQVFFRHARRMAWGNREYWALLQRAGTLDTPVHCHCADARFLPVPDQSVDLIVTSPPYVTSYEYADLHQLSALWFQMTTDLREFRQGLIGRSNGVHEPVGNLHSPLAEAIVGRLCEVNPRKAREVALYFAEMYACFTEWRRVMRSGGYACIVIGNTHLSGVEVQNAQVFAEQLATLGFALERMILREIPSKILPRTRDKQTGKFTKTHDADYLAYPTEYVLVFRR
;
A
#
# COMPACT_ATOMS: atom_id res chain seq x y z
N MET A 1 6.97 25.14 -13.87
CA MET A 1 6.14 26.33 -13.56
C MET A 1 4.74 25.88 -13.13
N ARG A 2 4.19 26.42 -12.03
CA ARG A 2 2.74 26.29 -11.74
C ARG A 2 2.03 27.05 -12.85
N LYS A 3 1.14 26.40 -13.64
CA LYS A 3 0.34 27.10 -14.65
C LYS A 3 -0.71 27.94 -13.91
N LEU A 4 -0.36 29.18 -13.58
CA LEU A 4 -1.22 30.13 -12.86
C LEU A 4 -2.39 30.63 -13.74
N GLU A 5 -2.33 30.41 -15.05
CA GLU A 5 -3.33 30.84 -16.03
C GLU A 5 -4.44 29.81 -16.29
N LYS A 6 -4.46 28.68 -15.57
CA LYS A 6 -5.58 27.74 -15.71
C LYS A 6 -6.84 28.37 -15.14
N SER A 7 -7.89 28.47 -15.96
CA SER A 7 -9.25 28.76 -15.48
C SER A 7 -9.59 27.78 -14.36
N ILE A 8 -9.76 28.31 -13.15
CA ILE A 8 -10.19 27.54 -11.99
C ILE A 8 -11.70 27.39 -12.15
N PRO A 9 -12.23 26.17 -12.32
CA PRO A 9 -13.66 25.97 -12.44
C PRO A 9 -14.36 26.34 -11.13
N ASP A 10 -15.62 26.78 -11.24
CA ASP A 10 -16.44 27.11 -10.07
C ASP A 10 -16.46 25.90 -9.09
N PRO A 11 -16.01 26.09 -7.84
CA PRO A 11 -15.85 24.99 -6.89
C PRO A 11 -17.18 24.33 -6.53
N THR A 12 -18.27 25.10 -6.50
CA THR A 12 -19.63 24.61 -6.22
C THR A 12 -20.11 23.72 -7.36
N GLN A 13 -19.92 24.14 -8.62
CA GLN A 13 -20.27 23.35 -9.79
C GLN A 13 -19.45 22.04 -9.85
N VAL A 14 -18.15 22.13 -9.59
CA VAL A 14 -17.26 20.96 -9.54
C VAL A 14 -17.72 19.98 -8.46
N PHE A 15 -17.99 20.49 -7.25
CA PHE A 15 -18.47 19.70 -6.13
C PHE A 15 -19.77 18.96 -6.48
N PHE A 16 -20.80 19.67 -6.96
CA PHE A 16 -22.07 19.01 -7.28
C PHE A 16 -21.96 18.03 -8.43
N ARG A 17 -21.09 18.28 -9.42
CA ARG A 17 -20.81 17.31 -10.49
C ARG A 17 -20.20 16.02 -9.92
N HIS A 18 -19.23 16.12 -9.02
CA HIS A 18 -18.64 14.95 -8.36
C HIS A 18 -19.65 14.24 -7.46
N ALA A 19 -20.40 14.98 -6.64
CA ALA A 19 -21.42 14.43 -5.76
C ALA A 19 -22.51 13.67 -6.53
N ARG A 20 -22.99 14.22 -7.66
CA ARG A 20 -23.95 13.53 -8.54
C ARG A 20 -23.38 12.25 -9.14
N ARG A 21 -22.12 12.27 -9.60
CA ARG A 21 -21.44 11.08 -10.11
C ARG A 21 -21.32 9.99 -9.04
N MET A 22 -20.93 10.36 -7.82
CA MET A 22 -20.86 9.43 -6.69
C MET A 22 -22.23 8.87 -6.32
N ALA A 23 -23.26 9.73 -6.26
CA ALA A 23 -24.63 9.31 -5.98
C ALA A 23 -25.15 8.32 -7.03
N TRP A 24 -24.83 8.54 -8.32
CA TRP A 24 -25.17 7.62 -9.39
C TRP A 24 -24.48 6.26 -9.21
N GLY A 25 -23.17 6.23 -8.99
CA GLY A 25 -22.43 4.97 -8.73
C GLY A 25 -22.94 4.22 -7.50
N ASN A 26 -23.30 4.95 -6.43
CA ASN A 26 -23.90 4.35 -5.24
C ASN A 26 -25.28 3.72 -5.55
N ARG A 27 -26.08 4.33 -6.43
CA ARG A 27 -27.37 3.74 -6.87
C ARG A 27 -27.16 2.48 -7.70
N GLU A 28 -26.18 2.47 -8.60
CA GLU A 28 -25.85 1.26 -9.36
C GLU A 28 -25.40 0.13 -8.45
N TYR A 29 -24.53 0.43 -7.47
CA TYR A 29 -24.09 -0.54 -6.49
C TYR A 29 -25.24 -1.04 -5.62
N TRP A 30 -26.11 -0.15 -5.15
CA TRP A 30 -27.32 -0.50 -4.40
C TRP A 30 -28.26 -1.42 -5.20
N ALA A 31 -28.46 -1.15 -6.49
CA ALA A 31 -29.25 -2.02 -7.38
C ALA A 31 -28.58 -3.38 -7.61
N LEU A 32 -27.24 -3.43 -7.68
CA LEU A 32 -26.48 -4.68 -7.75
C LEU A 32 -26.70 -5.53 -6.49
N LEU A 33 -26.56 -4.94 -5.30
CA LEU A 33 -26.77 -5.63 -4.02
C LEU A 33 -28.19 -6.18 -3.88
N GLN A 34 -29.20 -5.41 -4.29
CA GLN A 34 -30.59 -5.87 -4.34
C GLN A 34 -30.76 -7.10 -5.22
N ARG A 35 -30.23 -7.05 -6.47
CA ARG A 35 -30.33 -8.19 -7.40
C ARG A 35 -29.57 -9.42 -6.92
N ALA A 36 -28.45 -9.21 -6.23
CA ALA A 36 -27.65 -10.28 -5.65
C ALA A 36 -28.26 -10.84 -4.35
N GLY A 37 -29.25 -10.18 -3.75
CA GLY A 37 -29.82 -10.57 -2.46
C GLY A 37 -28.86 -10.40 -1.28
N THR A 38 -27.90 -9.47 -1.37
CA THR A 38 -26.81 -9.29 -0.39
C THR A 38 -26.90 -7.97 0.39
N LEU A 39 -28.10 -7.38 0.50
CA LEU A 39 -28.29 -6.13 1.24
C LEU A 39 -28.02 -6.29 2.75
N ASP A 40 -28.38 -7.45 3.31
CA ASP A 40 -28.29 -7.73 4.73
C ASP A 40 -27.02 -8.50 5.12
N THR A 41 -26.01 -8.49 4.26
CA THR A 41 -24.70 -9.10 4.58
C THR A 41 -24.06 -8.35 5.75
N PRO A 42 -23.77 -9.01 6.88
CA PRO A 42 -23.14 -8.35 8.01
C PRO A 42 -21.76 -7.79 7.64
N VAL A 43 -21.50 -6.55 8.03
CA VAL A 43 -20.21 -5.88 7.84
C VAL A 43 -19.63 -5.49 9.19
N HIS A 44 -18.42 -5.96 9.46
CA HIS A 44 -17.66 -5.61 10.65
C HIS A 44 -16.46 -4.75 10.26
N CYS A 45 -16.47 -3.49 10.69
CA CYS A 45 -15.39 -2.55 10.47
C CYS A 45 -14.54 -2.43 11.74
N HIS A 46 -13.23 -2.66 11.62
CA HIS A 46 -12.30 -2.57 12.73
C HIS A 46 -11.21 -1.53 12.43
N CYS A 47 -10.97 -0.63 13.38
CA CYS A 47 -9.76 0.19 13.40
C CYS A 47 -8.71 -0.56 14.25
N ALA A 48 -7.84 -1.32 13.59
CA ALA A 48 -6.86 -2.18 14.24
C ALA A 48 -5.54 -2.20 13.45
N ASP A 49 -4.48 -2.64 14.11
CA ASP A 49 -3.19 -2.90 13.48
C ASP A 49 -3.28 -4.19 12.66
N ALA A 50 -2.86 -4.16 11.38
CA ALA A 50 -2.90 -5.32 10.50
C ALA A 50 -1.97 -6.46 10.94
N ARG A 51 -1.04 -6.20 11.87
CA ARG A 51 -0.23 -7.22 12.53
C ARG A 51 -1.00 -8.00 13.61
N PHE A 52 -2.18 -7.51 14.01
CA PHE A 52 -3.04 -8.08 15.05
C PHE A 52 -4.52 -7.88 14.68
N LEU A 53 -5.02 -8.72 13.79
CA LEU A 53 -6.40 -8.68 13.32
C LEU A 53 -7.37 -9.20 14.41
N PRO A 54 -8.44 -8.45 14.74
CA PRO A 54 -9.38 -8.80 15.81
C PRO A 54 -10.41 -9.85 15.37
N VAL A 55 -9.94 -10.93 14.75
CA VAL A 55 -10.76 -12.05 14.29
C VAL A 55 -10.18 -13.39 14.76
N PRO A 56 -11.01 -14.43 14.93
CA PRO A 56 -10.54 -15.74 15.37
C PRO A 56 -9.56 -16.37 14.40
N ASP A 57 -8.75 -17.29 14.93
CA ASP A 57 -7.96 -18.21 14.13
C ASP A 57 -8.85 -18.95 13.12
N GLN A 58 -8.34 -19.15 11.90
CA GLN A 58 -9.03 -19.94 10.88
C GLN A 58 -10.49 -19.52 10.59
N SER A 59 -10.76 -18.21 10.64
CA SER A 59 -12.08 -17.64 10.37
C SER A 59 -12.20 -16.97 9.00
N VAL A 60 -11.07 -16.69 8.32
CA VAL A 60 -11.04 -15.93 7.06
C VAL A 60 -10.83 -16.84 5.85
N ASP A 61 -11.78 -16.82 4.90
CA ASP A 61 -11.69 -17.59 3.64
C ASP A 61 -10.86 -16.87 2.57
N LEU A 62 -10.93 -15.54 2.52
CA LEU A 62 -10.32 -14.71 1.48
C LEU A 62 -9.79 -13.40 2.08
N ILE A 63 -8.53 -13.07 1.76
CA ILE A 63 -7.94 -11.74 1.96
C ILE A 63 -7.78 -11.09 0.58
N VAL A 64 -8.28 -9.87 0.39
CA VAL A 64 -8.01 -9.04 -0.80
C VAL A 64 -7.48 -7.70 -0.34
N THR A 65 -6.28 -7.33 -0.78
CA THR A 65 -5.68 -6.06 -0.33
C THR A 65 -4.70 -5.47 -1.34
N SER A 66 -4.43 -4.18 -1.17
CA SER A 66 -3.34 -3.44 -1.79
C SER A 66 -2.55 -2.81 -0.64
N PRO A 67 -1.58 -3.53 -0.05
CA PRO A 67 -0.88 -3.10 1.16
C PRO A 67 -0.08 -1.82 0.91
N PRO A 68 0.38 -1.11 1.96
CA PRO A 68 1.22 0.07 1.77
C PRO A 68 2.46 -0.28 0.95
N TYR A 69 2.85 0.60 0.03
CA TYR A 69 3.99 0.39 -0.87
C TYR A 69 5.19 1.11 -0.27
N VAL A 70 6.26 0.38 0.03
CA VAL A 70 7.49 1.00 0.53
C VAL A 70 7.96 2.08 -0.43
N THR A 71 8.09 3.30 0.10
CA THR A 71 8.63 4.47 -0.61
C THR A 71 7.84 4.98 -1.82
N SER A 72 6.60 4.52 -2.03
CA SER A 72 5.72 5.19 -3.00
C SER A 72 5.35 6.59 -2.47
N TYR A 73 4.86 6.66 -1.23
CA TYR A 73 4.60 7.84 -0.39
C TYR A 73 4.61 7.38 1.06
N GLU A 74 4.93 8.27 1.99
CA GLU A 74 4.48 8.04 3.36
C GLU A 74 2.98 8.28 3.39
N TYR A 75 2.21 7.23 3.72
CA TYR A 75 0.75 7.35 3.87
C TYR A 75 0.39 8.42 4.91
N ALA A 76 1.25 8.62 5.91
CA ALA A 76 1.13 9.72 6.86
C ALA A 76 1.07 11.10 6.17
N ASP A 77 1.94 11.35 5.19
CA ASP A 77 1.97 12.63 4.47
C ASP A 77 0.72 12.84 3.62
N LEU A 78 0.17 11.76 3.05
CA LEU A 78 -1.07 11.82 2.26
C LEU A 78 -2.29 12.13 3.13
N HIS A 79 -2.32 11.61 4.36
CA HIS A 79 -3.48 11.67 5.22
C HIS A 79 -3.40 12.73 6.32
N GLN A 80 -2.25 13.39 6.54
CA GLN A 80 -2.06 14.33 7.66
C GLN A 80 -3.10 15.45 7.72
N LEU A 81 -3.47 16.05 6.56
CA LEU A 81 -4.46 17.13 6.53
C LEU A 81 -5.84 16.60 6.94
N SER A 82 -6.25 15.47 6.36
CA SER A 82 -7.52 14.83 6.71
C SER A 82 -7.56 14.40 8.17
N ALA A 83 -6.46 13.83 8.67
CA ALA A 83 -6.34 13.38 10.06
C ALA A 83 -6.47 14.55 11.05
N LEU A 84 -5.84 15.70 10.78
CA LEU A 84 -6.00 16.91 11.58
C LEU A 84 -7.41 17.50 11.45
N TRP A 85 -7.92 17.59 10.22
CA TRP A 85 -9.23 18.20 9.93
C TRP A 85 -10.38 17.46 10.61
N PHE A 86 -10.36 16.13 10.55
CA PHE A 86 -11.33 15.28 11.22
C PHE A 86 -10.99 15.01 12.70
N GLN A 87 -9.96 15.69 13.24
CA GLN A 87 -9.52 15.55 14.64
C GLN A 87 -9.22 14.10 15.04
N MET A 88 -8.75 13.29 14.08
CA MET A 88 -8.29 11.92 14.34
C MET A 88 -6.97 11.89 15.11
N THR A 89 -6.20 12.97 15.03
CA THR A 89 -4.97 13.16 15.79
C THR A 89 -4.70 14.65 15.98
N THR A 90 -4.05 14.99 17.08
CA THR A 90 -3.43 16.30 17.32
C THR A 90 -1.90 16.25 17.25
N ASP A 91 -1.32 15.04 17.21
CA ASP A 91 0.12 14.82 17.11
C ASP A 91 0.45 13.98 15.87
N LEU A 92 0.94 14.65 14.83
CA LEU A 92 1.35 14.01 13.58
C LEU A 92 2.55 13.08 13.75
N ARG A 93 3.36 13.21 14.81
CA ARG A 93 4.48 12.29 15.07
C ARG A 93 3.97 10.96 15.59
N GLU A 94 3.03 10.97 16.53
CA GLU A 94 2.36 9.77 17.03
C GLU A 94 1.59 9.07 15.90
N PHE A 95 0.80 9.83 15.13
CA PHE A 95 0.06 9.30 13.99
C PHE A 95 0.95 8.57 12.96
N ARG A 96 2.16 9.08 12.71
CA ARG A 96 3.15 8.46 11.83
C ARG A 96 3.67 7.12 12.37
N GLN A 97 3.82 6.98 13.68
CA GLN A 97 4.39 5.78 14.29
C GLN A 97 3.50 4.55 14.13
N GLY A 98 2.18 4.74 14.09
CA GLY A 98 1.21 3.66 13.88
C GLY A 98 1.11 3.13 12.45
N LEU A 99 1.87 3.70 11.50
CA LEU A 99 1.78 3.34 10.08
C LEU A 99 2.97 2.49 9.63
N ILE A 100 2.66 1.44 8.85
CA ILE A 100 3.67 0.63 8.16
C ILE A 100 4.27 1.44 7.00
N GLY A 101 5.60 1.36 6.84
CA GLY A 101 6.32 2.11 5.81
C GLY A 101 6.68 3.56 6.20
N ARG A 102 6.78 3.84 7.50
CA ARG A 102 7.22 5.13 8.05
C ARG A 102 8.73 5.34 7.96
N SER A 103 9.17 6.61 7.87
CA SER A 103 10.58 6.99 7.72
C SER A 103 11.31 7.42 9.00
N ASN A 104 10.57 7.61 10.10
CA ASN A 104 11.09 8.06 11.39
C ASN A 104 10.79 7.01 12.47
N GLY A 105 11.71 6.85 13.44
CA GLY A 105 11.54 5.93 14.57
C GLY A 105 12.13 4.52 14.37
N VAL A 106 12.98 4.31 13.36
CA VAL A 106 13.74 3.06 13.22
C VAL A 106 14.90 3.09 14.21
N HIS A 107 14.67 2.57 15.41
CA HIS A 107 15.66 2.59 16.51
C HIS A 107 16.32 1.24 16.76
N GLU A 108 15.66 0.14 16.41
CA GLU A 108 16.18 -1.20 16.64
C GLU A 108 16.70 -1.84 15.35
N PRO A 109 17.76 -2.66 15.43
CA PRO A 109 18.17 -3.51 14.32
C PRO A 109 17.02 -4.46 13.98
N VAL A 110 16.66 -4.47 12.70
CA VAL A 110 15.69 -5.43 12.19
C VAL A 110 16.38 -6.78 12.12
N GLY A 111 15.74 -7.82 12.66
CA GLY A 111 16.22 -9.20 12.59
C GLY A 111 16.13 -9.77 11.17
N ASN A 112 16.05 -11.10 11.06
CA ASN A 112 15.89 -11.78 9.77
C ASN A 112 14.69 -11.25 8.99
N LEU A 113 14.90 -10.83 7.73
CA LEU A 113 13.83 -10.33 6.86
C LEU A 113 12.99 -11.41 6.20
N HIS A 114 13.33 -12.69 6.43
CA HIS A 114 12.66 -13.87 5.89
C HIS A 114 12.56 -13.89 4.36
N SER A 115 13.54 -13.26 3.71
CA SER A 115 13.66 -13.18 2.26
C SER A 115 15.11 -12.84 1.91
N PRO A 116 15.87 -13.76 1.28
CA PRO A 116 17.21 -13.46 0.77
C PRO A 116 17.21 -12.25 -0.18
N LEU A 117 16.14 -12.06 -0.94
CA LEU A 117 15.98 -10.90 -1.81
C LEU A 117 15.83 -9.60 -1.01
N ALA A 118 15.06 -9.61 0.08
CA ALA A 118 14.92 -8.46 0.98
C ALA A 118 16.27 -8.06 1.58
N GLU A 119 17.02 -9.04 2.09
CA GLU A 119 18.38 -8.83 2.64
C GLU A 119 19.31 -8.21 1.58
N ALA A 120 19.29 -8.74 0.34
CA ALA A 120 20.09 -8.21 -0.75
C ALA A 120 19.68 -6.77 -1.15
N ILE A 121 18.39 -6.47 -1.18
CA ILE A 121 17.88 -5.11 -1.45
C ILE A 121 18.33 -4.14 -0.36
N VAL A 122 18.17 -4.52 0.91
CA VAL A 122 18.58 -3.71 2.06
C VAL A 122 20.09 -3.48 2.07
N GLY A 123 20.89 -4.51 1.76
CA GLY A 123 22.34 -4.41 1.62
C GLY A 123 22.75 -3.37 0.57
N ARG A 124 22.23 -3.47 -0.65
CA ARG A 124 22.48 -2.49 -1.73
C ARG A 124 22.03 -1.08 -1.35
N LEU A 125 20.88 -0.96 -0.69
CA LEU A 125 20.42 0.34 -0.20
C LEU A 125 21.34 0.88 0.89
N CYS A 126 21.94 0.04 1.73
CA CYS A 126 22.82 0.47 2.80
C CYS A 126 24.10 1.11 2.27
N GLU A 127 24.64 0.59 1.16
CA GLU A 127 25.80 1.14 0.47
C GLU A 127 25.57 2.58 -0.03
N VAL A 128 24.34 2.91 -0.44
CA VAL A 128 24.00 4.22 -1.01
C VAL A 128 23.36 5.16 0.02
N ASN A 129 22.48 4.63 0.85
CA ASN A 129 21.68 5.37 1.83
C ASN A 129 21.30 4.50 3.04
N PRO A 130 22.17 4.43 4.08
CA PRO A 130 21.94 3.61 5.27
C PRO A 130 20.62 3.89 5.99
N ARG A 131 20.16 5.15 5.97
CA ARG A 131 18.88 5.52 6.56
C ARG A 131 17.73 4.84 5.82
N LYS A 132 17.70 4.94 4.49
CA LYS A 132 16.65 4.31 3.67
C LYS A 132 16.69 2.79 3.72
N ALA A 133 17.88 2.19 3.83
CA ALA A 133 18.03 0.76 4.06
C ALA A 133 17.29 0.31 5.33
N ARG A 134 17.46 1.04 6.44
CA ARG A 134 16.76 0.77 7.70
C ARG A 134 15.23 0.91 7.59
N GLU A 135 14.76 1.94 6.88
CA GLU A 135 13.32 2.14 6.65
C GLU A 135 12.71 0.99 5.82
N VAL A 136 13.42 0.52 4.78
CA VAL A 136 12.99 -0.61 3.95
C VAL A 136 13.05 -1.94 4.71
N ALA A 137 14.09 -2.15 5.51
CA ALA A 137 14.19 -3.32 6.38
C ALA A 137 13.00 -3.39 7.36
N LEU A 138 12.70 -2.27 8.03
CA LEU A 138 11.56 -2.21 8.96
C LEU A 138 10.25 -2.50 8.25
N TYR A 139 10.04 -1.92 7.07
CA TYR A 139 8.86 -2.20 6.25
C TYR A 139 8.71 -3.69 5.95
N PHE A 140 9.77 -4.36 5.49
CA PHE A 140 9.70 -5.80 5.18
C PHE A 140 9.43 -6.65 6.43
N ALA A 141 9.99 -6.28 7.58
CA ALA A 141 9.69 -6.97 8.83
C ALA A 141 8.25 -6.75 9.32
N GLU A 142 7.71 -5.53 9.21
CA GLU A 142 6.32 -5.25 9.58
C GLU A 142 5.32 -5.94 8.64
N MET A 143 5.62 -5.98 7.34
CA MET A 143 4.82 -6.76 6.38
C MET A 143 4.88 -8.26 6.67
N TYR A 144 6.05 -8.80 7.04
CA TYR A 144 6.17 -10.19 7.47
C TYR A 144 5.33 -10.50 8.72
N ALA A 145 5.26 -9.57 9.68
CA ALA A 145 4.37 -9.69 10.83
C ALA A 145 2.89 -9.73 10.41
N CYS A 146 2.47 -8.90 9.45
CA CYS A 146 1.13 -8.98 8.87
C CYS A 146 0.88 -10.34 8.19
N PHE A 147 1.84 -10.87 7.43
CA PHE A 147 1.69 -12.18 6.79
C PHE A 147 1.64 -13.33 7.80
N THR A 148 2.39 -13.23 8.90
CA THR A 148 2.31 -14.17 10.02
C THR A 148 0.90 -14.15 10.62
N GLU A 149 0.32 -12.96 10.77
CA GLU A 149 -1.05 -12.82 11.24
C GLU A 149 -2.08 -13.40 10.26
N TRP A 150 -1.85 -13.26 8.95
CA TRP A 150 -2.67 -13.93 7.93
C TRP A 150 -2.60 -15.45 8.07
N ARG A 151 -1.41 -15.99 8.39
CA ARG A 151 -1.20 -17.41 8.68
C ARG A 151 -1.88 -17.89 9.97
N ARG A 152 -2.33 -17.00 10.85
CA ARG A 152 -3.20 -17.32 11.98
C ARG A 152 -4.66 -17.32 11.52
N VAL A 153 -5.16 -16.17 11.04
CA VAL A 153 -6.60 -15.94 10.82
C VAL A 153 -7.23 -16.67 9.63
N MET A 154 -6.45 -16.99 8.59
CA MET A 154 -7.01 -17.63 7.39
C MET A 154 -7.35 -19.11 7.60
N ARG A 155 -8.27 -19.66 6.81
CA ARG A 155 -8.50 -21.11 6.76
C ARG A 155 -7.45 -21.80 5.90
N SER A 156 -7.19 -23.09 6.16
CA SER A 156 -6.43 -23.91 5.21
C SER A 156 -7.22 -24.01 3.90
N GLY A 157 -6.54 -23.84 2.78
CA GLY A 157 -7.13 -23.73 1.45
C GLY A 157 -7.72 -22.36 1.12
N GLY A 158 -7.68 -21.40 2.06
CA GLY A 158 -8.11 -20.02 1.82
C GLY A 158 -7.14 -19.24 0.92
N TYR A 159 -7.61 -18.15 0.34
CA TYR A 159 -6.85 -17.37 -0.65
C TYR A 159 -6.45 -15.99 -0.14
N ALA A 160 -5.26 -15.53 -0.53
CA ALA A 160 -4.81 -14.16 -0.34
C ALA A 160 -4.44 -13.53 -1.68
N CYS A 161 -5.12 -12.43 -2.02
CA CYS A 161 -4.96 -11.68 -3.26
C CYS A 161 -4.33 -10.32 -2.94
N ILE A 162 -3.10 -10.09 -3.41
CA ILE A 162 -2.32 -8.89 -3.12
C ILE A 162 -2.06 -8.12 -4.41
N VAL A 163 -2.45 -6.85 -4.44
CA VAL A 163 -2.08 -5.93 -5.52
C VAL A 163 -0.89 -5.08 -5.05
N ILE A 164 0.29 -5.30 -5.62
CA ILE A 164 1.53 -4.63 -5.20
C ILE A 164 2.44 -4.33 -6.40
N GLY A 165 3.05 -3.16 -6.39
CA GLY A 165 4.00 -2.71 -7.41
C GLY A 165 5.42 -2.67 -6.85
N ASN A 166 6.39 -2.97 -7.70
CA ASN A 166 7.79 -2.75 -7.37
C ASN A 166 8.08 -1.25 -7.31
N THR A 167 9.04 -0.87 -6.47
CA THR A 167 9.46 0.52 -6.30
C THR A 167 10.95 0.67 -6.58
N HIS A 168 11.46 1.90 -6.56
CA HIS A 168 12.84 2.29 -6.79
C HIS A 168 13.14 3.41 -5.79
N LEU A 169 14.26 3.28 -5.10
CA LEU A 169 14.67 4.16 -4.02
C LEU A 169 16.19 4.31 -4.04
N SER A 170 16.70 5.54 -4.03
CA SER A 170 18.15 5.81 -4.06
C SER A 170 18.86 5.06 -5.19
N GLY A 171 18.23 4.95 -6.37
CA GLY A 171 18.76 4.19 -7.51
C GLY A 171 18.69 2.65 -7.41
N VAL A 172 18.17 2.10 -6.31
CA VAL A 172 17.99 0.65 -6.12
C VAL A 172 16.55 0.26 -6.37
N GLU A 173 16.32 -0.75 -7.21
CA GLU A 173 15.00 -1.36 -7.38
C GLU A 173 14.63 -2.20 -6.14
N VAL A 174 13.43 -1.94 -5.63
CA VAL A 174 12.80 -2.64 -4.52
C VAL A 174 11.69 -3.54 -5.07
N GLN A 175 12.01 -4.83 -5.20
CA GLN A 175 11.15 -5.86 -5.79
C GLN A 175 10.10 -6.36 -4.79
N ASN A 176 9.15 -5.49 -4.41
CA ASN A 176 8.13 -5.78 -3.40
C ASN A 176 7.35 -7.07 -3.66
N ALA A 177 6.91 -7.28 -4.91
CA ALA A 177 6.09 -8.44 -5.25
C ALA A 177 6.84 -9.75 -5.02
N GLN A 178 8.12 -9.78 -5.38
CA GLN A 178 9.01 -10.93 -5.23
C GLN A 178 9.36 -11.17 -3.76
N VAL A 179 9.67 -10.11 -3.00
CA VAL A 179 9.94 -10.23 -1.56
C VAL A 179 8.72 -10.78 -0.82
N PHE A 180 7.51 -10.30 -1.14
CA PHE A 180 6.28 -10.83 -0.54
C PHE A 180 6.05 -12.29 -0.87
N ALA A 181 6.38 -12.73 -2.10
CA ALA A 181 6.29 -14.13 -2.47
C ALA A 181 7.26 -15.00 -1.65
N GLU A 182 8.51 -14.56 -1.45
CA GLU A 182 9.47 -15.28 -0.59
C GLU A 182 8.98 -15.35 0.87
N GLN A 183 8.56 -14.22 1.43
CA GLN A 183 8.08 -14.13 2.81
C GLN A 183 6.82 -14.97 3.07
N LEU A 184 5.85 -14.95 2.17
CA LEU A 184 4.65 -15.78 2.30
C LEU A 184 4.96 -17.27 2.13
N ALA A 185 5.92 -17.63 1.28
CA ALA A 185 6.37 -19.00 1.12
C ALA A 185 6.97 -19.57 2.42
N THR A 186 7.75 -18.78 3.18
CA THR A 186 8.27 -19.25 4.48
C THR A 186 7.18 -19.51 5.53
N LEU A 187 5.99 -18.95 5.32
CA LEU A 187 4.82 -19.14 6.19
C LEU A 187 3.88 -20.25 5.68
N GLY A 188 4.26 -20.96 4.62
CA GLY A 188 3.52 -22.08 4.04
C GLY A 188 2.44 -21.70 3.04
N PHE A 189 2.42 -20.45 2.55
CA PHE A 189 1.54 -20.07 1.45
C PHE A 189 2.16 -20.49 0.10
N ALA A 190 1.33 -21.03 -0.79
CA ALA A 190 1.69 -21.36 -2.16
C ALA A 190 1.28 -20.22 -3.10
N LEU A 191 2.21 -19.69 -3.90
CA LEU A 191 1.89 -18.76 -4.98
C LEU A 191 1.24 -19.53 -6.14
N GLU A 192 -0.06 -19.37 -6.33
CA GLU A 192 -0.80 -20.04 -7.43
C GLU A 192 -0.80 -19.22 -8.72
N ARG A 193 -0.80 -17.89 -8.62
CA ARG A 193 -0.84 -17.01 -9.79
C ARG A 193 -0.13 -15.69 -9.54
N MET A 194 0.59 -15.22 -10.55
CA MET A 194 1.14 -13.88 -10.63
C MET A 194 0.66 -13.24 -11.93
N ILE A 195 -0.05 -12.12 -11.83
CA ILE A 195 -0.56 -11.37 -12.98
C ILE A 195 0.13 -10.02 -13.01
N LEU A 196 0.85 -9.73 -14.09
CA LEU A 196 1.34 -8.37 -14.34
C LEU A 196 0.22 -7.58 -15.03
N ARG A 197 -0.20 -6.47 -14.44
CA ARG A 197 -1.20 -5.58 -15.04
C ARG A 197 -0.63 -4.20 -15.27
N GLU A 198 -1.05 -3.55 -16.35
CA GLU A 198 -0.82 -2.13 -16.56
C GLU A 198 -1.80 -1.30 -15.72
N ILE A 199 -1.35 -0.13 -15.26
CA ILE A 199 -2.18 0.82 -14.52
C ILE A 199 -2.72 1.85 -15.53
N PRO A 200 -4.00 1.76 -15.93
CA PRO A 200 -4.57 2.68 -16.90
C PRO A 200 -4.67 4.09 -16.29
N SER A 201 -3.78 4.99 -16.72
CA SER A 201 -3.83 6.43 -16.44
C SER A 201 -3.85 6.84 -14.94
N LYS A 202 -2.67 7.08 -14.36
CA LYS A 202 -2.54 7.71 -13.03
C LYS A 202 -2.96 9.20 -13.07
N ILE A 203 -3.82 9.59 -12.12
CA ILE A 203 -4.15 10.99 -11.79
C ILE A 203 -2.93 11.72 -11.18
N LEU A 204 -1.96 10.96 -10.65
CA LEU A 204 -0.74 11.48 -10.01
C LEU A 204 0.41 11.66 -11.02
N PRO A 205 1.35 12.62 -10.78
CA PRO A 205 2.49 12.88 -11.65
C PRO A 205 3.27 11.63 -12.02
N ARG A 206 3.79 11.58 -13.26
CA ARG A 206 4.48 10.39 -13.78
C ARG A 206 5.98 10.36 -13.47
N THR A 207 6.51 11.32 -12.73
CA THR A 207 7.94 11.62 -12.78
C THR A 207 8.54 11.69 -11.39
N ARG A 208 9.56 10.87 -11.14
CA ARG A 208 10.27 10.79 -9.85
C ARG A 208 11.72 11.24 -9.97
N ASP A 209 12.21 11.82 -8.88
CA ASP A 209 13.62 12.13 -8.67
C ASP A 209 14.38 10.86 -8.27
N LYS A 210 15.50 10.58 -8.94
CA LYS A 210 16.26 9.32 -8.82
C LYS A 210 16.94 9.15 -7.45
N GLN A 211 17.32 10.25 -6.81
CA GLN A 211 18.04 10.25 -5.55
C GLN A 211 17.09 10.13 -4.35
N THR A 212 15.96 10.82 -4.40
CA THR A 212 15.03 10.96 -3.28
C THR A 212 13.79 10.07 -3.40
N GLY A 213 13.46 9.59 -4.60
CA GLY A 213 12.25 8.83 -4.89
C GLY A 213 10.95 9.67 -4.89
N LYS A 214 11.06 10.99 -4.64
CA LYS A 214 9.93 11.92 -4.58
C LYS A 214 9.45 12.35 -5.97
N PHE A 215 8.25 12.91 -6.05
CA PHE A 215 7.77 13.47 -7.31
C PHE A 215 8.53 14.72 -7.74
N THR A 216 8.90 14.76 -9.02
CA THR A 216 9.57 15.88 -9.66
C THR A 216 8.85 16.29 -10.96
N LYS A 217 9.20 17.45 -11.52
CA LYS A 217 8.64 17.95 -12.79
C LYS A 217 9.26 17.20 -13.97
N THR A 218 8.54 17.11 -15.09
CA THR A 218 8.91 16.34 -16.29
C THR A 218 10.26 16.69 -16.93
N HIS A 219 10.78 17.89 -16.66
CA HIS A 219 12.07 18.38 -17.15
C HIS A 219 13.26 17.90 -16.29
N ASP A 220 13.02 17.57 -15.01
CA ASP A 220 14.04 17.13 -14.04
C ASP A 220 13.86 15.63 -13.69
N ALA A 221 13.19 14.87 -14.56
CA ALA A 221 12.70 13.53 -14.26
C ALA A 221 13.55 12.45 -14.90
N ASP A 222 14.11 11.57 -14.07
CA ASP A 222 14.98 10.49 -14.53
C ASP A 222 14.23 9.16 -14.79
N TYR A 223 12.96 9.02 -14.36
CA TYR A 223 12.18 7.78 -14.55
C TYR A 223 10.65 7.97 -14.49
N LEU A 224 9.92 7.10 -15.20
CA LEU A 224 8.44 7.01 -15.23
C LEU A 224 7.88 6.24 -14.02
N ALA A 225 6.92 6.81 -13.30
CA ALA A 225 6.29 6.18 -12.14
C ALA A 225 5.47 4.94 -12.54
N TYR A 226 6.06 3.75 -12.28
CA TYR A 226 5.53 2.38 -12.37
C TYR A 226 4.27 2.22 -13.23
N PRO A 227 4.41 1.83 -14.52
CA PRO A 227 3.25 1.60 -15.39
C PRO A 227 2.52 0.31 -15.03
N THR A 228 3.09 -0.53 -14.18
CA THR A 228 2.58 -1.86 -13.86
C THR A 228 2.52 -2.14 -12.36
N GLU A 229 1.60 -3.04 -12.01
CA GLU A 229 1.45 -3.65 -10.69
C GLU A 229 1.32 -5.17 -10.87
N TYR A 230 1.69 -5.92 -9.83
CA TYR A 230 1.43 -7.36 -9.75
C TYR A 230 0.15 -7.61 -8.97
N VAL A 231 -0.65 -8.56 -9.44
CA VAL A 231 -1.67 -9.24 -8.65
C VAL A 231 -1.12 -10.61 -8.31
N LEU A 232 -0.80 -10.82 -7.04
CA LEU A 232 -0.33 -12.08 -6.50
C LEU A 232 -1.50 -12.82 -5.87
N VAL A 233 -1.68 -14.08 -6.23
CA VAL A 233 -2.70 -14.96 -5.67
C VAL A 233 -2.01 -16.10 -4.96
N PHE A 234 -2.17 -16.14 -3.64
CA PHE A 234 -1.63 -17.18 -2.77
C PHE A 234 -2.75 -18.06 -2.22
N ARG A 235 -2.42 -19.33 -1.98
CA ARG A 235 -3.24 -20.27 -1.24
C ARG A 235 -2.52 -20.67 0.06
N ARG A 236 -3.22 -20.64 1.19
CA ARG A 236 -2.73 -21.13 2.48
C ARG A 236 -2.94 -22.64 2.63
#